data_AF-A0A3D2A5K5-F1
#
_entry.id   AF-A0A3D2A5K5-F1
#
_cell.length_a   1.000
_cell.length_b   1.000
_cell.length_c   1.000
_cell.angle_alpha   90.00
_cell.angle_beta   90.00
_cell.angle_gamma   90.00
#
_symmetry.space_group_name_H-M   'P 1'
#
loop_
_entity.id
_entity.type
_entity.pdbx_description
1 polymer ?
#
loop_
_entity_poly.entity_id
_entity_poly.type
_entity_poly.pdbx_seq_one_letter_code
_entity_poly.pdbx_strand_id
1 'polypeptide(L)'
;MKITKSELLRRIEALEEWSSGADEMLTELNHALPDPEYDAKCEAQEADIDASLDRHRERLGLNKPKLKQLDQSVFDGQDEKWRFAAVDADGSARAYNYNQMPIGGNHEPHPDQSEKGFEAYEFIGTGYDASNWQNSIIERESKELTGSDLCRAMLERGDKYVLCFVSDFSDDHAVNQSKMINLVTHTKGNSIFAKSARWKYAVPINQQTGEPLTASEVGL
;
A
#
# COMPACT_ATOMS: atom_id res chain seq x y z
N MET A 1 -19.32 -52.23 -20.53
CA MET A 1 -19.60 -51.45 -21.76
C MET A 1 -18.57 -51.88 -22.82
N LYS A 2 -18.98 -52.45 -23.96
CA LYS A 2 -18.04 -52.86 -25.01
C LYS A 2 -17.90 -51.72 -26.02
N ILE A 3 -16.71 -51.16 -26.16
CA ILE A 3 -16.43 -50.14 -27.18
C ILE A 3 -16.43 -50.83 -28.55
N THR A 4 -17.14 -50.26 -29.51
CA THR A 4 -17.19 -50.80 -30.88
C THR A 4 -15.92 -50.44 -31.63
N LYS A 5 -15.53 -51.27 -32.61
CA LYS A 5 -14.38 -51.00 -33.48
C LYS A 5 -14.46 -49.63 -34.17
N SER A 6 -15.67 -49.21 -34.55
CA SER A 6 -15.92 -47.90 -35.16
C SER A 6 -15.62 -46.73 -34.21
N GLU A 7 -15.96 -46.86 -32.93
CA GLU A 7 -15.68 -45.82 -31.92
C GLU A 7 -14.18 -45.76 -31.56
N LEU A 8 -13.47 -46.90 -31.63
CA LEU A 8 -12.01 -46.92 -31.49
C LEU A 8 -11.31 -46.20 -32.66
N LEU A 9 -11.73 -46.47 -33.90
CA LEU A 9 -11.15 -45.84 -35.08
C LEU A 9 -11.35 -44.32 -35.07
N ARG A 10 -12.55 -43.86 -34.73
CA ARG A 10 -12.85 -42.42 -34.61
C ARG A 10 -11.99 -41.72 -33.56
N ARG A 11 -11.63 -42.41 -32.47
CA ARG A 11 -10.74 -41.86 -31.44
C ARG A 11 -9.27 -41.83 -31.87
N ILE A 12 -8.85 -42.80 -32.67
CA ILE A 12 -7.49 -42.82 -33.23
C ILE A 12 -7.33 -41.64 -34.21
N GLU A 13 -8.29 -41.44 -35.12
CA GLU A 13 -8.28 -40.31 -36.05
C GLU A 13 -8.27 -38.96 -35.32
N ALA A 14 -9.08 -38.81 -34.26
CA ALA A 14 -9.08 -37.58 -33.45
C ALA A 14 -7.75 -37.34 -32.70
N LEU A 15 -7.03 -38.41 -32.31
CA LEU A 15 -5.71 -38.29 -31.69
C LEU A 15 -4.62 -37.94 -32.70
N GLU A 16 -4.71 -38.46 -33.93
CA GLU A 16 -3.80 -38.12 -35.02
C GLU A 16 -3.97 -36.66 -35.47
N GLU A 17 -5.21 -36.16 -35.57
CA GLU A 17 -5.48 -34.74 -35.83
C GLU A 17 -4.93 -33.85 -34.71
N TRP A 18 -5.10 -34.26 -33.44
CA TRP A 18 -4.58 -33.51 -32.31
C TRP A 18 -3.04 -33.50 -32.27
N SER A 19 -2.40 -34.63 -32.57
CA SER A 19 -0.94 -34.72 -32.68
C SER A 19 -0.40 -33.83 -33.79
N SER A 20 -1.06 -33.83 -34.96
CA SER A 20 -0.68 -32.97 -36.08
C SER A 20 -0.80 -31.48 -35.73
N GLY A 21 -1.86 -31.09 -35.01
CA GLY A 21 -2.03 -29.71 -34.53
C GLY A 21 -0.98 -29.33 -33.48
N ALA A 22 -0.58 -30.27 -32.61
CA ALA A 22 0.48 -30.04 -31.63
C ALA A 22 1.85 -29.87 -32.30
N ASP A 23 2.15 -30.66 -33.34
CA ASP A 23 3.38 -30.54 -34.13
C ASP A 23 3.44 -29.22 -34.90
N GLU A 24 2.30 -28.75 -35.43
CA GLU A 24 2.20 -27.43 -36.08
C GLU A 24 2.42 -26.29 -35.09
N MET A 25 1.80 -26.33 -33.90
CA MET A 25 2.05 -25.34 -32.86
C MET A 25 3.50 -25.37 -32.37
N LEU A 26 4.10 -26.56 -32.22
CA LEU A 26 5.51 -26.69 -31.84
C LEU A 26 6.43 -26.13 -32.93
N THR A 27 6.08 -26.31 -34.19
CA THR A 27 6.81 -25.75 -35.35
C THR A 27 6.69 -24.23 -35.38
N GLU A 28 5.50 -23.67 -35.16
CA GLU A 28 5.31 -22.22 -35.05
C GLU A 28 6.04 -21.63 -33.82
N LEU A 29 6.03 -22.34 -32.68
CA LEU A 29 6.78 -21.93 -31.50
C LEU A 29 8.29 -21.95 -31.78
N ASN A 30 8.80 -22.99 -32.43
CA ASN A 30 10.21 -23.10 -32.84
C ASN A 30 10.61 -22.07 -33.91
N HIS A 31 9.67 -21.61 -34.75
CA HIS A 31 9.90 -20.52 -35.70
C HIS A 31 9.74 -19.13 -35.05
N ALA A 32 8.99 -19.00 -33.96
CA ALA A 32 8.86 -17.77 -33.19
C ALA A 32 10.04 -17.55 -32.22
N LEU A 33 10.77 -18.62 -31.86
CA LEU A 33 11.85 -18.63 -30.88
C LEU A 33 13.31 -18.69 -31.40
N PRO A 34 13.67 -18.59 -32.69
CA PRO A 34 15.05 -18.29 -33.02
C PRO A 34 15.29 -16.82 -32.67
N ASP A 35 16.23 -16.57 -31.77
CA ASP A 35 16.96 -15.30 -31.67
C ASP A 35 18.21 -15.51 -32.53
N PRO A 36 18.21 -15.11 -33.81
CA PRO A 36 19.32 -15.39 -34.72
C PRO A 36 20.64 -14.77 -34.24
N GLU A 37 20.57 -13.72 -33.41
CA GLU A 37 21.76 -13.15 -32.77
C GLU A 37 22.25 -14.00 -31.60
N TYR A 38 21.36 -14.63 -30.84
CA TYR A 38 21.74 -15.59 -29.81
C TYR A 38 22.29 -16.88 -30.41
N ASP A 39 21.67 -17.41 -31.47
CA ASP A 39 22.13 -18.61 -32.16
C ASP A 39 23.54 -18.38 -32.73
N ALA A 40 23.79 -17.21 -33.34
CA ALA A 40 25.11 -16.80 -33.80
C ALA A 40 26.14 -16.62 -32.64
N LYS A 41 25.71 -16.15 -31.47
CA LYS A 41 26.56 -16.01 -30.27
C LYS A 41 26.83 -17.34 -29.57
N CYS A 42 25.89 -18.29 -29.62
CA CYS A 42 26.07 -19.67 -29.17
C CYS A 42 27.12 -20.39 -30.01
N GLU A 43 27.09 -20.20 -31.33
CA GLU A 43 28.13 -20.69 -32.25
C GLU A 43 29.51 -20.05 -31.97
N ALA A 44 29.54 -18.80 -31.49
CA ALA A 44 30.76 -18.10 -31.09
C ALA A 44 31.23 -18.38 -29.65
N GLN A 45 30.51 -19.19 -28.85
CA GLN A 45 30.75 -19.41 -27.40
C GLN A 45 30.70 -18.13 -26.54
N GLU A 46 30.06 -17.07 -27.00
CA GLU A 46 29.88 -15.79 -26.28
C GLU A 46 28.45 -15.60 -25.75
N ALA A 47 27.65 -16.66 -25.77
CA ALA A 47 26.25 -16.61 -25.39
C ALA A 47 26.06 -16.41 -23.89
N ASP A 48 25.65 -15.20 -23.52
CA ASP A 48 25.05 -14.90 -22.22
C ASP A 48 23.58 -15.32 -22.24
N ILE A 49 23.28 -16.40 -21.52
CA ILE A 49 21.96 -17.01 -21.39
C ILE A 49 20.97 -16.02 -20.76
N ASP A 50 21.39 -15.22 -19.79
CA ASP A 50 20.52 -14.29 -19.08
C ASP A 50 20.11 -13.14 -19.99
N ALA A 51 21.04 -12.61 -20.78
CA ALA A 51 20.76 -11.57 -21.77
C ALA A 51 19.79 -12.05 -22.87
N SER A 52 19.85 -13.33 -23.25
CA SER A 52 18.94 -13.93 -24.24
C SER A 52 17.52 -14.11 -23.72
N LEU A 53 17.41 -14.61 -22.48
CA LEU A 53 16.13 -14.75 -21.80
C LEU A 53 15.42 -13.41 -21.62
N ASP A 54 16.15 -12.33 -21.32
CA ASP A 54 15.57 -11.01 -21.20
C ASP A 54 15.06 -10.44 -22.53
N ARG A 55 15.80 -10.64 -23.65
CA ARG A 55 15.31 -10.28 -24.99
C ARG A 55 14.06 -11.07 -25.39
N HIS A 56 14.03 -12.36 -25.07
CA HIS A 56 12.87 -13.21 -25.34
C HIS A 56 11.66 -12.78 -24.51
N ARG A 57 11.86 -12.40 -23.24
CA ARG A 57 10.80 -11.83 -22.41
C ARG A 57 10.26 -10.54 -23.00
N GLU A 58 11.12 -9.65 -23.47
CA GLU A 58 10.72 -8.38 -24.10
C GLU A 58 9.92 -8.62 -25.39
N ARG A 59 10.39 -9.51 -26.26
CA ARG A 59 9.72 -9.89 -27.52
C ARG A 59 8.34 -10.49 -27.30
N LEU A 60 8.17 -11.27 -26.24
CA LEU A 60 6.89 -11.89 -25.88
C LEU A 60 5.98 -10.95 -25.06
N GLY A 61 6.41 -9.71 -24.79
CA GLY A 61 5.68 -8.78 -23.92
C GLY A 61 5.59 -9.27 -22.47
N LEU A 62 6.44 -10.22 -22.07
CA LEU A 62 6.57 -10.78 -20.72
C LEU A 62 7.50 -9.94 -19.84
N ASN A 63 7.60 -8.63 -20.12
CA ASN A 63 8.35 -7.72 -19.27
C ASN A 63 7.84 -7.85 -17.84
N LYS A 64 8.76 -8.19 -16.93
CA LYS A 64 8.40 -8.29 -15.51
C LYS A 64 7.77 -6.94 -15.11
N PRO A 65 6.55 -6.95 -14.56
CA PRO A 65 5.92 -5.71 -14.12
C PRO A 65 6.85 -5.02 -13.14
N LYS A 66 7.04 -3.72 -13.29
CA LYS A 66 7.83 -2.92 -12.34
C LYS A 66 7.17 -3.03 -10.98
N LEU A 67 7.82 -3.74 -10.06
CA LEU A 67 7.30 -3.96 -8.71
C LEU A 67 7.31 -2.65 -7.93
N LYS A 68 6.26 -2.43 -7.14
CA LYS A 68 6.14 -1.30 -6.22
C LYS A 68 7.02 -1.55 -4.99
N GLN A 69 7.63 -0.50 -4.47
CA GLN A 69 8.27 -0.55 -3.15
C GLN A 69 7.25 -0.14 -2.09
N LEU A 70 7.35 -0.73 -0.90
CA LEU A 70 6.51 -0.33 0.23
C LEU A 70 7.12 0.92 0.87
N ASP A 71 6.34 2.00 0.96
CA ASP A 71 6.75 3.28 1.56
C ASP A 71 5.57 3.95 2.28
N GLN A 72 5.79 5.15 2.86
CA GLN A 72 4.77 5.85 3.65
C GLN A 72 3.49 6.21 2.86
N SER A 73 3.53 6.25 1.52
CA SER A 73 2.35 6.57 0.71
C SER A 73 1.23 5.53 0.86
N VAL A 74 1.54 4.34 1.37
CA VAL A 74 0.51 3.31 1.65
C VAL A 74 -0.48 3.72 2.74
N PHE A 75 -0.15 4.75 3.53
CA PHE A 75 -1.03 5.31 4.55
C PHE A 75 -1.83 6.52 4.05
N ASP A 76 -1.66 6.96 2.80
CA ASP A 76 -2.39 8.10 2.25
C ASP A 76 -3.88 7.76 2.10
N GLY A 77 -4.75 8.54 2.75
CA GLY A 77 -6.19 8.29 2.77
C GLY A 77 -6.63 7.15 3.70
N GLN A 78 -5.68 6.54 4.42
CA GLN A 78 -5.93 5.49 5.39
C GLN A 78 -6.24 6.07 6.78
N ASP A 79 -7.17 5.41 7.49
CA ASP A 79 -7.53 5.73 8.87
C ASP A 79 -6.29 5.70 9.79
N GLU A 80 -6.23 6.59 10.78
CA GLU A 80 -5.12 6.70 11.74
C GLU A 80 -4.90 5.43 12.57
N LYS A 81 -5.92 4.58 12.71
CA LYS A 81 -5.80 3.27 13.36
C LYS A 81 -4.76 2.36 12.68
N TRP A 82 -4.50 2.55 11.38
CA TRP A 82 -3.52 1.78 10.64
C TRP A 82 -2.12 2.35 10.86
N ARG A 83 -1.34 1.64 11.69
CA ARG A 83 -0.02 2.09 12.17
C ARG A 83 1.14 1.35 11.54
N PHE A 84 0.92 0.17 10.97
CA PHE A 84 1.97 -0.63 10.36
C PHE A 84 1.53 -1.06 8.97
N ALA A 85 2.48 -1.32 8.08
CA ALA A 85 2.22 -1.95 6.80
C ALA A 85 3.33 -2.94 6.47
N ALA A 86 3.01 -4.02 5.78
CA ALA A 86 3.99 -5.02 5.35
C ALA A 86 3.61 -5.63 4.00
N VAL A 87 4.62 -6.19 3.32
CA VAL A 87 4.48 -7.01 2.11
C VAL A 87 4.55 -8.49 2.51
N ASP A 88 3.58 -9.27 2.04
CA ASP A 88 3.53 -10.72 2.18
C ASP A 88 4.37 -11.41 1.08
N ALA A 89 4.63 -12.71 1.26
CA ALA A 89 5.45 -13.51 0.34
C ALA A 89 4.92 -13.57 -1.11
N ASP A 90 3.64 -13.29 -1.32
CA ASP A 90 2.97 -13.26 -2.63
C ASP A 90 3.02 -11.88 -3.32
N GLY A 91 3.63 -10.87 -2.68
CA GLY A 91 3.67 -9.50 -3.20
C GLY A 91 2.39 -8.69 -2.94
N SER A 92 1.51 -9.17 -2.06
CA SER A 92 0.39 -8.42 -1.51
C SER A 92 0.85 -7.54 -0.35
N ALA A 93 0.32 -6.31 -0.27
CA ALA A 93 0.57 -5.40 0.85
C ALA A 93 -0.67 -5.21 1.72
N ARG A 94 -0.46 -5.18 3.04
CA ARG A 94 -1.52 -5.01 4.04
C ARG A 94 -1.10 -3.99 5.10
N ALA A 95 -2.06 -3.22 5.59
CA ALA A 95 -1.92 -2.33 6.74
C ALA A 95 -2.48 -2.98 8.01
N TYR A 96 -1.90 -2.71 9.16
CA TYR A 96 -2.23 -3.31 10.44
C TYR A 96 -2.33 -2.25 11.54
N ASN A 97 -3.23 -2.45 12.49
CA ASN A 97 -3.39 -1.60 13.68
C ASN A 97 -2.54 -2.07 14.88
N TYR A 98 -1.73 -3.11 14.70
CA TYR A 98 -0.76 -3.64 15.67
C TYR A 98 0.47 -4.14 14.93
N ASN A 99 1.58 -4.26 15.66
CA ASN A 99 2.84 -4.72 15.11
C ASN A 99 2.78 -6.24 14.84
N GLN A 100 2.29 -6.63 13.66
CA GLN A 100 2.34 -8.01 13.17
C GLN A 100 3.61 -8.25 12.36
N MET A 101 4.22 -9.42 12.58
CA MET A 101 5.20 -9.93 11.65
C MET A 101 4.53 -10.33 10.33
N PRO A 102 5.16 -10.08 9.17
CA PRO A 102 4.67 -10.52 7.87
C PRO A 102 4.39 -12.03 7.86
N ILE A 103 3.26 -12.45 7.28
CA ILE A 103 2.83 -13.85 7.33
C ILE A 103 3.37 -14.58 6.10
N GLY A 104 4.24 -15.58 6.33
CA GLY A 104 4.80 -16.40 5.26
C GLY A 104 3.82 -17.43 4.72
N GLY A 105 2.91 -17.02 3.83
CA GLY A 105 2.04 -17.90 3.02
C GLY A 105 1.03 -18.75 3.79
N ASN A 106 -0.19 -18.90 3.24
CA ASN A 106 -1.30 -19.79 3.67
C ASN A 106 -1.51 -20.00 5.17
N HIS A 107 -1.17 -19.03 6.02
CA HIS A 107 -1.59 -19.02 7.41
C HIS A 107 -2.91 -18.27 7.47
N GLU A 108 -4.00 -19.03 7.48
CA GLU A 108 -5.28 -18.51 7.95
C GLU A 108 -5.04 -17.95 9.36
N PRO A 109 -5.47 -16.70 9.65
CA PRO A 109 -5.32 -16.15 10.98
C PRO A 109 -5.94 -17.11 11.99
N HIS A 110 -5.17 -17.45 13.03
CA HIS A 110 -5.60 -18.38 14.07
C HIS A 110 -6.97 -17.91 14.61
N PRO A 111 -8.00 -18.78 14.65
CA PRO A 111 -9.39 -18.38 14.91
C PRO A 111 -9.60 -17.70 16.27
N ASP A 112 -8.68 -17.86 17.22
CA ASP A 112 -8.67 -17.18 18.53
C ASP A 112 -8.56 -15.64 18.42
N GLN A 113 -8.00 -15.10 17.33
CA GLN A 113 -7.95 -13.65 17.11
C GLN A 113 -9.23 -13.06 16.48
N SER A 114 -10.14 -13.92 15.99
CA SER A 114 -11.37 -13.49 15.30
C SER A 114 -12.53 -13.17 16.27
N GLU A 115 -12.46 -13.61 17.54
CA GLU A 115 -13.57 -13.45 18.49
C GLU A 115 -13.69 -12.02 19.07
N LYS A 116 -12.75 -11.11 18.78
CA LYS A 116 -12.75 -9.74 19.32
C LYS A 116 -13.04 -8.62 18.31
N GLY A 117 -13.65 -8.89 17.16
CA GLY A 117 -14.10 -7.83 16.26
C GLY A 117 -12.98 -6.87 15.80
N PHE A 118 -11.73 -7.33 15.81
CA PHE A 118 -10.59 -6.58 15.30
C PHE A 118 -10.57 -6.74 13.78
N GLU A 119 -10.73 -5.64 13.05
CA GLU A 119 -10.21 -5.54 11.69
C GLU A 119 -8.69 -5.73 11.80
N ALA A 120 -8.22 -6.96 11.61
CA ALA A 120 -6.84 -7.33 11.85
C ALA A 120 -5.90 -6.66 10.83
N TYR A 121 -6.41 -6.34 9.64
CA TYR A 121 -5.66 -5.68 8.59
C TYR A 121 -6.58 -5.00 7.56
N GLU A 122 -6.03 -4.07 6.79
CA GLU A 122 -6.61 -3.53 5.56
C GLU A 122 -5.77 -3.90 4.34
N PHE A 123 -6.41 -4.32 3.26
CA PHE A 123 -5.72 -4.69 2.03
C PHE A 123 -5.38 -3.45 1.20
N ILE A 124 -4.09 -3.23 0.94
CA ILE A 124 -3.59 -2.08 0.18
C ILE A 124 -3.55 -2.37 -1.32
N GLY A 125 -3.11 -3.59 -1.70
CA GLY A 125 -3.00 -3.98 -3.11
C GLY A 125 -1.95 -5.06 -3.36
N THR A 126 -1.71 -5.35 -4.64
CA THR A 126 -0.70 -6.32 -5.10
C THR A 126 0.39 -5.66 -5.95
N GLY A 127 1.42 -6.45 -6.27
CA GLY A 127 2.52 -6.06 -7.18
C GLY A 127 3.66 -5.35 -6.46
N TYR A 128 3.81 -5.58 -5.15
CA TYR A 128 4.94 -5.09 -4.37
C TYR A 128 6.13 -6.03 -4.47
N ASP A 129 7.32 -5.48 -4.25
CA ASP A 129 8.57 -6.26 -4.19
C ASP A 129 8.61 -7.12 -2.92
N ALA A 130 8.42 -8.42 -3.12
CA ALA A 130 8.44 -9.41 -2.05
C ALA A 130 9.85 -10.00 -1.81
N SER A 131 10.92 -9.50 -2.43
CA SER A 131 12.26 -10.11 -2.31
C SER A 131 12.79 -10.14 -0.87
N ASN A 132 12.31 -9.24 0.00
CA ASN A 132 12.65 -9.14 1.42
C ASN A 132 11.40 -9.05 2.30
N TRP A 133 10.34 -9.80 1.94
CA TRP A 133 9.03 -9.71 2.58
C TRP A 133 9.09 -9.92 4.11
N GLN A 134 10.01 -10.75 4.62
CA GLN A 134 10.17 -10.98 6.07
C GLN A 134 10.58 -9.73 6.87
N ASN A 135 11.26 -8.77 6.22
CA ASN A 135 11.71 -7.52 6.82
C ASN A 135 11.02 -6.30 6.18
N SER A 136 9.84 -6.50 5.60
CA SER A 136 9.12 -5.45 4.86
C SER A 136 8.29 -4.52 5.74
N ILE A 137 8.18 -4.80 7.04
CA ILE A 137 7.33 -4.02 7.94
C ILE A 137 7.82 -2.58 8.05
N ILE A 138 6.91 -1.64 7.83
CA ILE A 138 7.11 -0.21 8.09
C ILE A 138 6.09 0.27 9.11
N GLU A 139 6.52 1.17 9.98
CA GLU A 139 5.63 1.90 10.89
C GLU A 139 5.26 3.24 10.24
N ARG A 140 3.98 3.61 10.35
CA ARG A 140 3.49 4.91 9.94
C ARG A 140 4.22 5.97 10.74
N GLU A 141 4.83 6.92 10.05
CA GLU A 141 5.46 8.06 10.70
C GLU A 141 4.43 8.79 11.55
N SER A 142 4.74 8.99 12.83
CA SER A 142 3.91 9.84 13.69
C SER A 142 4.00 11.26 13.14
N LYS A 143 2.94 11.68 12.45
CA LYS A 143 2.82 13.08 12.06
C LYS A 143 2.84 13.89 13.35
N GLU A 144 3.84 14.77 13.52
CA GLU A 144 3.82 15.71 14.63
C GLU A 144 2.51 16.49 14.56
N LEU A 145 1.70 16.34 15.62
CA LEU A 145 0.41 17.01 15.68
C LEU A 145 0.67 18.51 15.70
N THR A 146 0.14 19.19 14.69
CA THR A 146 0.21 20.64 14.62
C THR A 146 -0.69 21.23 15.71
N GLY A 147 -0.46 22.47 16.13
CA GLY A 147 -1.33 23.10 17.13
C GLY A 147 -2.80 23.12 16.71
N SER A 148 -3.05 23.28 15.40
CA SER A 148 -4.39 23.13 14.82
C SER A 148 -4.98 21.73 14.99
N ASP A 149 -4.17 20.68 14.88
CA ASP A 149 -4.61 19.30 15.09
C ASP A 149 -4.94 19.07 16.57
N LEU A 150 -4.13 19.60 17.49
CA LEU A 150 -4.42 19.57 18.93
C LEU A 150 -5.75 20.27 19.26
N CYS A 151 -5.98 21.46 18.68
CA CYS A 151 -7.25 22.18 18.87
C CYS A 151 -8.46 21.36 18.40
N ARG A 152 -8.36 20.73 17.23
CA ARG A 152 -9.43 19.88 16.69
C ARG A 152 -9.69 18.68 17.58
N ALA A 153 -8.65 17.98 18.00
CA ALA A 153 -8.77 16.81 18.86
C ALA A 153 -9.44 17.15 20.21
N MET A 154 -9.11 18.29 20.81
CA MET A 154 -9.80 18.78 22.02
C MET A 154 -11.30 18.99 21.77
N LEU A 155 -11.66 19.65 20.66
CA LEU A 155 -13.05 19.92 20.32
C LEU A 155 -13.84 18.64 19.98
N GLU A 156 -13.22 17.68 19.28
CA GLU A 156 -13.81 16.39 18.94
C GLU A 156 -14.02 15.50 20.17
N ARG A 157 -13.12 15.56 21.14
CA ARG A 157 -13.32 14.95 22.47
C ARG A 157 -14.52 15.57 23.22
N GLY A 158 -14.92 16.77 22.84
CA GLY A 158 -16.05 17.50 23.44
C GLY A 158 -15.63 18.64 24.36
N ASP A 159 -14.35 19.02 24.38
CA ASP A 159 -13.90 20.22 25.08
C ASP A 159 -14.58 21.43 24.45
N LYS A 160 -15.11 22.32 25.30
CA LYS A 160 -15.77 23.55 24.84
C LYS A 160 -14.93 24.73 25.24
N TYR A 161 -14.92 25.75 24.38
CA TYR A 161 -14.27 27.03 24.66
C TYR A 161 -12.74 26.89 24.83
N VAL A 162 -12.08 26.29 23.84
CA VAL A 162 -10.62 26.13 23.83
C VAL A 162 -9.96 27.48 23.56
N LEU A 163 -9.06 27.90 24.44
CA LEU A 163 -8.31 29.15 24.27
C LEU A 163 -7.16 28.89 23.31
N CYS A 164 -7.09 29.66 22.22
CA CYS A 164 -6.09 29.44 21.17
C CYS A 164 -5.44 30.74 20.69
N PHE A 165 -4.20 30.67 20.25
CA PHE A 165 -3.66 31.60 19.27
C PHE A 165 -4.24 31.26 17.89
N VAL A 166 -4.69 32.26 17.12
CA VAL A 166 -5.29 32.03 15.80
C VAL A 166 -4.57 32.77 14.68
N SER A 167 -4.63 32.24 13.47
CA SER A 167 -4.03 32.82 12.27
C SER A 167 -4.70 32.30 11.00
N ASP A 168 -4.59 33.06 9.90
CA ASP A 168 -4.98 32.62 8.56
C ASP A 168 -3.80 32.10 7.72
N PHE A 169 -2.57 32.18 8.25
CA PHE A 169 -1.35 31.86 7.49
C PHE A 169 -0.75 30.50 7.85
N SER A 170 -0.50 30.24 9.13
CA SER A 170 0.03 28.98 9.67
C SER A 170 -0.07 28.95 11.20
N ASP A 171 0.18 27.77 11.78
CA ASP A 171 0.32 27.59 13.24
C ASP A 171 1.50 28.38 13.79
N ASP A 172 2.66 28.33 13.13
CA ASP A 172 3.84 29.12 13.54
C ASP A 172 3.55 30.62 13.53
N HIS A 173 2.77 31.10 12.55
CA HIS A 173 2.37 32.50 12.50
C HIS A 173 1.41 32.84 13.66
N ALA A 174 0.52 31.91 14.04
CA ALA A 174 -0.36 32.10 15.20
C ALA A 174 0.46 32.28 16.49
N VAL A 175 1.44 31.40 16.71
CA VAL A 175 2.30 31.39 17.91
C VAL A 175 3.25 32.58 17.96
N ASN A 176 3.94 32.87 16.86
CA ASN A 176 5.08 33.79 16.87
C ASN A 176 4.74 35.23 16.51
N GLN A 177 3.77 35.45 15.62
CA GLN A 177 3.55 36.77 15.01
C GLN A 177 2.19 37.37 15.36
N SER A 178 1.14 36.55 15.35
CA SER A 178 -0.22 37.05 15.53
C SER A 178 -0.60 37.17 17.01
N LYS A 179 -0.17 36.22 17.87
CA LYS A 179 -0.57 36.06 19.29
C LYS A 179 -2.01 36.50 19.60
N MET A 180 -2.91 36.35 18.63
CA MET A 180 -4.29 36.78 18.76
C MET A 180 -5.00 35.68 19.51
N ILE A 181 -5.28 35.93 20.79
CA ILE A 181 -5.95 34.97 21.65
C ILE A 181 -7.45 35.03 21.38
N ASN A 182 -8.00 33.89 21.02
CA ASN A 182 -9.42 33.74 20.73
C ASN A 182 -9.97 32.46 21.36
N LEU A 183 -11.27 32.50 21.63
CA LEU A 183 -12.00 31.37 22.21
C LEU A 183 -12.63 30.57 21.07
N VAL A 184 -12.03 29.43 20.76
CA VAL A 184 -12.50 28.51 19.73
C VAL A 184 -13.63 27.65 20.30
N THR A 185 -14.72 27.57 19.55
CA THR A 185 -15.94 26.89 20.03
C THR A 185 -16.29 25.64 19.24
N HIS A 186 -15.91 25.57 17.97
CA HIS A 186 -16.16 24.42 17.10
C HIS A 186 -15.31 24.49 15.83
N THR A 187 -15.23 23.36 15.14
CA THR A 187 -14.64 23.20 13.82
C THR A 187 -15.71 22.76 12.83
N LYS A 188 -15.52 23.09 11.55
CA LYS A 188 -16.35 22.56 10.44
C LYS A 188 -15.46 22.34 9.22
N GLY A 189 -15.20 21.08 8.89
CA GLY A 189 -14.14 20.72 7.95
C GLY A 189 -12.81 21.34 8.39
N ASN A 190 -12.08 21.97 7.47
CA ASN A 190 -10.80 22.60 7.80
C ASN A 190 -10.92 24.00 8.43
N SER A 191 -12.13 24.50 8.67
CA SER A 191 -12.35 25.83 9.24
C SER A 191 -12.52 25.78 10.76
N ILE A 192 -11.84 26.68 11.45
CA ILE A 192 -11.90 26.84 12.91
C ILE A 192 -12.71 28.09 13.24
N PHE A 193 -13.68 27.98 14.14
CA PHE A 193 -14.58 29.08 14.46
C PHE A 193 -14.34 29.58 15.88
N ALA A 194 -14.02 30.86 15.99
CA ALA A 194 -13.86 31.54 17.26
C ALA A 194 -14.78 32.75 17.32
N LYS A 195 -15.69 32.75 18.31
CA LYS A 195 -16.81 33.71 18.42
C LYS A 195 -17.62 33.81 17.11
N SER A 196 -17.28 34.78 16.26
CA SER A 196 -17.94 35.08 14.98
C SER A 196 -16.96 35.17 13.80
N ALA A 197 -15.69 34.85 14.03
CA ALA A 197 -14.65 34.87 13.00
C ALA A 197 -14.25 33.44 12.62
N ARG A 198 -13.94 33.26 11.33
CA ARG A 198 -13.41 32.02 10.79
C ARG A 198 -11.90 32.16 10.66
N TRP A 199 -11.18 31.19 11.19
CA TRP A 199 -9.73 31.07 11.11
C TRP A 199 -9.34 29.77 10.42
N LYS A 200 -8.16 29.74 9.81
CA LYS A 200 -7.61 28.51 9.25
C LYS A 200 -6.78 27.72 10.25
N TYR A 201 -6.08 28.42 11.14
CA TYR A 201 -5.12 27.84 12.07
C TYR A 201 -5.42 28.28 13.50
N ALA A 202 -5.34 27.35 14.46
CA ALA A 202 -5.55 27.65 15.87
C ALA A 202 -4.70 26.74 16.77
N VAL A 203 -3.83 27.34 17.58
CA VAL A 203 -2.94 26.62 18.49
C VAL A 203 -3.46 26.77 19.93
N PRO A 204 -3.88 25.69 20.60
CA PRO A 204 -4.41 25.75 21.96
C PRO A 204 -3.32 26.18 22.94
N ILE A 205 -3.68 26.98 23.93
CA ILE A 205 -2.75 27.55 24.91
C ILE A 205 -3.18 27.25 26.34
N ASN A 206 -2.19 27.13 27.22
CA ASN A 206 -2.41 27.00 28.65
C ASN A 206 -2.87 28.35 29.21
N GLN A 207 -3.99 28.37 29.93
CA GLN A 207 -4.58 29.60 30.46
C GLN A 207 -3.71 30.28 31.53
N GLN A 208 -2.88 29.53 32.24
CA GLN A 208 -2.04 30.05 33.32
C GLN A 208 -0.70 30.57 32.80
N THR A 209 -0.07 29.83 31.88
CA THR A 209 1.27 30.18 31.38
C THR A 209 1.23 31.00 30.10
N GLY A 210 0.15 30.91 29.32
CA GLY A 210 0.04 31.52 27.99
C GLY A 210 0.84 30.81 26.90
N GLU A 211 1.45 29.67 27.23
CA GLU A 211 2.26 28.87 26.32
C GLU A 211 1.40 27.89 25.50
N PRO A 212 1.80 27.55 24.26
CA PRO A 212 1.16 26.48 23.48
C PRO A 212 1.11 25.15 24.23
N LEU A 213 -0.02 24.47 24.13
CA LEU A 213 -0.19 23.13 24.69
C LEU A 213 0.48 22.08 23.80
N THR A 214 1.02 21.06 24.44
CA THR A 214 1.60 19.87 23.80
C THR A 214 0.58 18.73 23.68
N ALA A 215 0.89 17.72 22.85
CA ALA A 215 0.04 16.53 22.67
C ALA A 215 -0.30 15.84 24.01
N SER A 216 0.70 15.66 24.87
CA SER A 216 0.51 15.03 26.18
C SER A 216 -0.36 15.86 27.12
N GLU A 217 -0.24 17.18 27.10
CA GLU A 217 -1.08 18.08 27.91
C GLU A 217 -2.54 18.09 27.44
N VAL A 218 -2.77 17.85 26.15
CA VAL A 218 -4.12 17.67 25.62
C VAL A 218 -4.60 16.22 25.69
N GLY A 219 -3.85 15.28 26.28
CA GLY A 219 -4.27 13.89 26.46
C GLY A 219 -4.28 13.04 25.18
N LEU A 220 -3.33 13.29 24.28
CA LEU A 220 -3.04 12.51 23.07
C LEU A 220 -1.69 11.80 23.18
#